data_AF-Q866Q8-F1
#
_entry.id   AF-Q866Q8-F1
#
_cell.length_a   1.000
_cell.length_b   1.000
_cell.length_c   1.000
_cell.angle_alpha   90.00
_cell.angle_beta   90.00
_cell.angle_gamma   90.00
#
_symmetry.space_group_name_H-M   'P 1'
#
loop_
_entity.id
_entity.type
_entity.pdbx_description
1 polymer ?
#
loop_
_entity_poly.entity_id
_entity_poly.type
_entity_poly.pdbx_seq_one_letter_code
_entity_poly.pdbx_strand_id
1 'polypeptide(L)'
;AITLQNIGAMSSYLYIIKSELPLVIQTFLHLEDWTSDWYTNGNYLVILVSIVVILPLALMRQLGYLGYSSGFSLSCMMFFLIAVIYKKFHVPCPLSPNATNVTSNISLVEIDKDEAGLQAKTEAGAFCTPSYFTLNTQTAYTIPIMAFAFVCHPEVLPIYTELKDPSKRKMQRISNLSIAVMYVMYFLAALFG
;
A
#
# COMPACT_ATOMS: atom_id res chain seq x y z
N ALA A 1 11.09 -0.30 -23.54
CA ALA A 1 11.18 -0.82 -22.16
C ALA A 1 10.79 0.26 -21.13
N ILE A 2 11.57 1.35 -21.02
CA ILE A 2 11.32 2.44 -20.04
C ILE A 2 9.92 3.07 -20.19
N THR A 3 9.48 3.33 -21.43
CA THR A 3 8.14 3.88 -21.69
C THR A 3 7.01 2.95 -21.26
N LEU A 4 7.15 1.64 -21.51
CA LEU A 4 6.19 0.61 -21.08
C LEU A 4 6.11 0.54 -19.54
N GLN A 5 7.26 0.65 -18.88
CA GLN A 5 7.35 0.65 -17.42
C GLN A 5 6.69 1.88 -16.81
N ASN A 6 6.94 3.07 -17.37
CA ASN A 6 6.31 4.30 -16.91
C ASN A 6 4.79 4.27 -17.15
N ILE A 7 4.32 3.77 -18.31
CA ILE A 7 2.88 3.60 -18.57
C ILE A 7 2.26 2.63 -17.58
N GLY A 8 2.91 1.49 -17.31
CA GLY A 8 2.46 0.51 -16.34
C GLY A 8 2.42 1.06 -14.91
N ALA A 9 3.41 1.86 -14.51
CA ALA A 9 3.42 2.52 -13.21
C ALA A 9 2.25 3.51 -13.07
N MET A 10 2.03 4.35 -14.08
CA MET A 10 0.93 5.32 -14.07
C MET A 10 -0.45 4.63 -14.05
N SER A 11 -0.64 3.56 -14.82
CA SER A 11 -1.90 2.82 -14.81
C SER A 11 -2.13 2.08 -13.48
N SER A 12 -1.07 1.54 -12.87
CA SER A 12 -1.15 0.87 -11.56
C SER A 12 -1.58 1.83 -10.46
N TYR A 13 -1.02 3.05 -10.42
CA TYR A 13 -1.43 4.06 -9.43
C TYR A 13 -2.89 4.45 -9.59
N LEU A 14 -3.38 4.63 -10.82
CA LEU A 14 -4.79 4.92 -11.08
C LEU A 14 -5.71 3.77 -10.65
N TYR A 15 -5.29 2.52 -10.85
CA TYR A 15 -6.05 1.35 -10.41
C TYR A 15 -6.14 1.24 -8.88
N ILE A 16 -5.03 1.47 -8.17
CA ILE A 16 -4.99 1.49 -6.70
C ILE A 16 -5.94 2.58 -6.17
N ILE A 17 -5.90 3.79 -6.74
CA ILE A 17 -6.81 4.87 -6.35
C ILE A 17 -8.27 4.47 -6.56
N LYS A 18 -8.60 3.82 -7.69
CA LYS A 18 -9.96 3.35 -7.97
C LYS A 18 -10.45 2.29 -6.97
N SER A 19 -9.57 1.41 -6.50
CA SER A 19 -9.93 0.27 -5.64
C SER A 19 -9.96 0.63 -4.16
N GLU A 20 -8.98 1.41 -3.68
CA GLU A 20 -8.80 1.68 -2.26
C GLU A 20 -9.55 2.94 -1.78
N LEU A 21 -9.62 3.97 -2.62
CA LEU A 21 -10.19 5.26 -2.22
C LEU A 21 -11.68 5.18 -1.81
N PRO A 22 -12.54 4.37 -2.47
CA PRO A 22 -13.92 4.17 -2.00
C PRO A 22 -13.99 3.52 -0.62
N LEU A 23 -13.12 2.54 -0.35
CA LEU A 23 -13.02 1.85 0.94
C LEU A 23 -12.64 2.83 2.06
N VAL A 24 -11.67 3.70 1.79
CA VAL A 24 -11.24 4.76 2.72
C VAL A 24 -12.39 5.74 2.97
N ILE A 25 -13.08 6.21 1.95
CA ILE A 25 -14.21 7.15 2.13
C ILE A 25 -15.36 6.52 2.92
N GLN A 26 -15.70 5.26 2.63
CA GLN A 26 -16.75 4.55 3.35
C GLN A 26 -16.44 4.44 4.85
N THR A 27 -15.20 4.13 5.18
CA THR A 27 -14.75 4.03 6.59
C THR A 27 -14.69 5.39 7.28
N PHE A 28 -14.32 6.47 6.59
CA PHE A 28 -14.34 7.83 7.16
C PHE A 28 -15.76 8.37 7.39
N LEU A 29 -16.71 8.06 6.50
CA LEU A 29 -18.08 8.55 6.58
C LEU A 29 -19.01 7.72 7.49
N HIS A 30 -18.53 6.61 8.07
CA HIS A 30 -19.34 5.70 8.90
C HIS A 30 -20.68 5.32 8.25
N LEU A 31 -20.69 5.11 6.94
CA LEU A 31 -21.91 4.73 6.21
C LEU A 31 -22.08 3.22 6.28
N GLU A 32 -23.14 2.78 6.96
CA GLU A 32 -23.46 1.36 7.23
C GLU A 32 -24.07 0.65 6.01
N ASP A 33 -24.53 1.41 4.99
CA ASP A 33 -25.20 0.88 3.81
C ASP A 33 -24.43 1.09 2.51
N TRP A 34 -24.55 0.12 1.60
CA TRP A 34 -24.16 0.21 0.19
C TRP A 34 -25.10 1.16 -0.56
N THR A 35 -25.06 2.45 -0.23
CA THR A 35 -25.86 3.43 -0.96
C THR A 35 -25.31 3.57 -2.38
N SER A 36 -26.19 3.45 -3.37
CA SER A 36 -25.90 3.60 -4.80
C SER A 36 -25.63 5.06 -5.20
N ASP A 37 -25.01 5.82 -4.31
CA ASP A 37 -24.69 7.22 -4.52
C ASP A 37 -23.37 7.38 -5.28
N TRP A 38 -23.24 8.51 -5.96
CA TRP A 38 -22.10 8.81 -6.83
C TRP A 38 -20.74 8.82 -6.08
N TYR A 39 -20.72 9.03 -4.76
CA TYR A 39 -19.50 9.12 -3.95
C TYR A 39 -18.95 7.74 -3.52
N THR A 40 -19.76 6.69 -3.48
CA THR A 40 -19.35 5.31 -3.17
C THR A 40 -18.87 4.57 -4.42
N ASN A 41 -19.22 5.07 -5.60
CA ASN A 41 -18.81 4.49 -6.87
C ASN A 41 -17.36 4.88 -7.22
N GLY A 42 -16.42 3.94 -7.05
CA GLY A 42 -15.00 4.17 -7.32
C GLY A 42 -14.66 4.64 -8.73
N ASN A 43 -15.53 4.41 -9.72
CA ASN A 43 -15.34 4.89 -11.08
C ASN A 43 -15.57 6.41 -11.22
N TYR A 44 -16.51 7.01 -10.48
CA TYR A 44 -16.70 8.47 -10.49
C TYR A 44 -15.65 9.17 -9.63
N LEU A 45 -15.31 8.55 -8.52
CA LEU A 45 -14.36 9.06 -7.54
C LEU A 45 -12.93 9.14 -8.11
N VAL A 46 -12.50 8.10 -8.86
CA VAL A 46 -11.19 8.13 -9.54
C VAL A 46 -11.15 9.22 -10.62
N ILE A 47 -12.25 9.46 -11.34
CA ILE A 47 -12.33 10.54 -12.35
C ILE A 47 -12.22 11.91 -11.67
N LEU A 48 -12.92 12.13 -10.56
CA LEU A 48 -12.86 13.37 -9.80
C LEU A 48 -11.45 13.64 -9.26
N VAL A 49 -10.83 12.66 -8.60
CA VAL A 49 -9.45 12.77 -8.08
C VAL A 49 -8.45 12.99 -9.21
N SER A 50 -8.65 12.33 -10.35
CA SER A 50 -7.79 12.52 -11.53
C SER A 50 -7.86 13.93 -12.09
N ILE A 51 -9.05 14.53 -12.20
CA ILE A 51 -9.23 15.87 -12.76
C ILE A 51 -8.83 16.97 -11.76
N VAL A 52 -9.09 16.77 -10.47
CA VAL A 52 -8.89 17.81 -9.44
C VAL A 52 -7.47 17.79 -8.85
N VAL A 53 -6.83 16.63 -8.76
CA VAL A 53 -5.51 16.49 -8.10
C VAL A 53 -4.43 16.11 -9.08
N ILE A 54 -4.62 15.03 -9.85
CA ILE A 54 -3.57 14.47 -10.71
C ILE A 54 -3.30 15.39 -11.91
N LEU A 55 -4.35 15.84 -12.59
CA LEU A 55 -4.23 16.66 -13.79
C LEU A 55 -3.58 18.02 -13.51
N PRO A 56 -3.93 18.78 -12.46
CA PRO A 56 -3.25 20.04 -12.15
C PRO A 56 -1.78 19.83 -11.80
N LEU A 57 -1.46 18.77 -11.02
CA LEU A 57 -0.07 18.42 -10.71
C LEU A 57 0.72 18.02 -11.96
N ALA A 58 0.11 17.30 -12.89
CA ALA A 58 0.74 16.89 -14.15
C ALA A 58 0.91 18.06 -15.14
N LEU A 59 0.05 19.08 -15.08
CA LEU A 59 0.11 20.25 -15.95
C LEU A 59 1.15 21.29 -15.50
N MET A 60 1.68 21.18 -14.27
CA MET A 60 2.70 22.09 -13.77
C MET A 60 4.02 21.88 -14.53
N ARG A 61 4.44 22.91 -15.28
CA ARG A 61 5.67 22.89 -16.11
C ARG A 61 6.99 22.93 -15.32
N GLN A 62 6.95 23.26 -14.03
CA GLN A 62 8.15 23.43 -13.21
C GLN A 62 8.32 22.20 -12.31
N LEU A 63 9.30 21.33 -12.60
CA LEU A 63 9.59 20.14 -11.78
C LEU A 63 9.87 20.48 -10.30
N GLY A 64 10.32 21.71 -10.01
CA GLY A 64 10.53 22.19 -8.64
C GLY A 64 9.28 22.14 -7.74
N TYR A 65 8.06 22.31 -8.28
CA TYR A 65 6.84 22.21 -7.49
C TYR A 65 6.49 20.76 -7.10
N LEU A 66 6.95 19.79 -7.89
CA LEU A 66 6.75 18.36 -7.62
C LEU A 66 7.50 17.93 -6.35
N GLY A 67 8.57 18.63 -6.00
CA GLY A 67 9.30 18.44 -4.74
C GLY A 67 8.44 18.67 -3.48
N TYR A 68 7.51 19.64 -3.50
CA TYR A 68 6.63 19.89 -2.35
C TYR A 68 5.59 18.79 -2.17
N SER A 69 4.96 18.35 -3.27
CA SER A 69 4.01 17.24 -3.25
C SER A 69 4.68 15.92 -2.82
N SER A 70 5.90 15.66 -3.31
CA SER A 70 6.71 14.51 -2.89
C SER A 70 7.11 14.57 -1.40
N GLY A 71 7.44 15.76 -0.88
CA GLY A 71 7.69 15.94 0.55
C GLY A 71 6.46 15.65 1.41
N PHE A 72 5.28 16.11 0.99
CA PHE A 72 4.02 15.80 1.67
C PHE A 72 3.69 14.30 1.63
N SER A 73 3.86 13.64 0.48
CA SER A 73 3.60 12.19 0.37
C SER A 73 4.56 11.36 1.22
N LEU A 74 5.85 11.74 1.28
CA LEU A 74 6.84 11.09 2.16
C LEU A 74 6.46 11.24 3.63
N SER A 75 6.02 12.43 4.07
CA SER A 75 5.55 12.64 5.45
C SER A 75 4.33 11.77 5.76
N CYS A 76 3.39 11.66 4.81
CA CYS A 76 2.20 10.83 4.95
C CYS A 76 2.56 9.33 5.04
N MET A 77 3.48 8.85 4.20
CA MET A 77 3.97 7.47 4.29
C MET A 77 4.62 7.18 5.65
N MET A 78 5.46 8.09 6.16
CA MET A 78 6.07 7.93 7.48
C MET A 78 5.02 7.86 8.59
N PHE A 79 3.97 8.69 8.53
CA PHE A 79 2.87 8.65 9.49
C PHE A 79 2.13 7.31 9.45
N PHE A 80 1.80 6.79 8.25
CA PHE A 80 1.16 5.47 8.13
C PHE A 80 2.04 4.35 8.67
N LEU A 81 3.36 4.38 8.43
CA LEU A 81 4.28 3.40 9.02
C LEU A 81 4.25 3.46 10.54
N ILE A 82 4.30 4.65 11.14
CA ILE A 82 4.21 4.80 12.60
C ILE A 82 2.87 4.26 13.12
N ALA A 83 1.77 4.54 12.42
CA ALA A 83 0.44 4.03 12.79
C ALA A 83 0.35 2.50 12.70
N VAL A 84 0.94 1.88 11.67
CA VAL A 84 1.03 0.41 11.53
C VAL A 84 1.83 -0.19 12.67
N ILE A 85 2.99 0.38 12.98
CA ILE A 85 3.84 -0.04 14.10
C ILE A 85 3.06 0.06 15.42
N TYR A 86 2.42 1.21 15.68
CA TYR A 86 1.65 1.43 16.89
C TYR A 86 0.49 0.44 17.02
N LYS A 87 -0.25 0.21 15.93
CA LYS A 87 -1.34 -0.77 15.91
C LYS A 87 -0.81 -2.16 16.16
N LYS A 88 0.30 -2.60 15.56
CA LYS A 88 0.89 -3.92 15.80
C LYS A 88 1.10 -4.25 17.28
N PHE A 89 1.50 -3.28 18.10
CA PHE A 89 1.68 -3.47 19.54
C PHE A 89 0.38 -3.42 20.34
N HIS A 90 -0.67 -2.79 19.80
CA HIS A 90 -1.96 -2.60 20.47
C HIS A 90 -3.03 -3.64 20.08
N VAL A 91 -2.98 -4.25 18.88
CA VAL A 91 -3.93 -5.31 18.51
C VAL A 91 -3.47 -6.63 19.12
N PRO A 92 -4.17 -7.20 20.11
CA PRO A 92 -3.87 -8.54 20.60
C PRO A 92 -4.18 -9.53 19.48
N CYS A 93 -3.17 -10.25 19.02
CA CYS A 93 -3.37 -11.47 18.24
C CYS A 93 -3.70 -12.61 19.22
N PRO A 94 -4.77 -13.39 18.99
CA PRO A 94 -5.62 -13.46 17.80
C PRO A 94 -6.78 -12.44 17.76
N LEU A 95 -7.11 -11.94 16.55
CA LEU A 95 -8.33 -11.16 16.32
C LEU A 95 -9.56 -12.02 16.64
N SER A 96 -10.43 -11.53 17.51
CA SER A 96 -11.66 -12.22 17.92
C SER A 96 -12.52 -12.56 16.69
N PRO A 97 -13.03 -13.80 16.54
CA PRO A 97 -13.76 -14.27 15.36
C PRO A 97 -15.17 -13.69 15.21
N ASN A 98 -15.57 -12.68 15.99
CA ASN A 98 -16.95 -12.20 15.99
C ASN A 98 -17.30 -11.23 14.84
N ALA A 99 -16.49 -11.17 13.79
CA ALA A 99 -16.74 -10.38 12.57
C ALA A 99 -17.18 -11.22 11.35
N THR A 100 -17.51 -12.51 11.53
CA THR A 100 -17.95 -13.39 10.42
C THR A 100 -19.31 -14.05 10.61
N ASN A 101 -20.09 -13.70 11.63
CA ASN A 101 -21.41 -14.33 11.86
C ASN A 101 -22.59 -13.65 11.16
N VAL A 102 -22.40 -13.09 9.96
CA VAL A 102 -23.52 -12.76 9.08
C VAL A 102 -23.14 -13.05 7.62
N THR A 103 -23.86 -14.03 7.05
CA THR A 103 -23.98 -14.37 5.61
C THR A 103 -23.12 -15.53 5.08
N SER A 104 -23.56 -16.74 5.39
CA SER A 104 -23.72 -17.77 4.33
C SER A 104 -24.76 -18.81 4.74
N ASN A 105 -26.04 -18.41 4.70
CA ASN A 105 -27.10 -19.35 4.40
C ASN A 105 -26.94 -19.76 2.93
N ILE A 106 -26.28 -20.88 2.67
CA ILE A 106 -26.56 -21.82 1.56
C ILE A 106 -25.93 -23.16 1.99
N SER A 107 -26.83 -24.02 2.49
CA SER A 107 -26.88 -25.47 2.23
C SER A 107 -25.77 -26.38 2.76
N LEU A 108 -26.13 -27.10 3.84
CA LEU A 108 -25.75 -28.48 4.19
C LEU A 108 -24.26 -28.81 4.27
N VAL A 109 -23.75 -28.97 5.50
CA VAL A 109 -23.45 -30.30 6.08
C VAL A 109 -23.38 -30.12 7.60
N GLU A 110 -24.26 -30.85 8.28
CA GLU A 110 -24.31 -31.04 9.72
C GLU A 110 -23.33 -32.15 10.10
N ILE A 111 -22.30 -31.85 10.92
CA ILE A 111 -21.68 -32.84 11.81
C ILE A 111 -21.42 -32.17 13.16
N ASP A 112 -22.39 -32.40 14.04
CA ASP A 112 -22.32 -32.79 15.45
C ASP A 112 -21.24 -32.20 16.38
N LYS A 113 -21.74 -31.70 17.51
CA LYS A 113 -21.00 -31.22 18.68
C LYS A 113 -20.45 -32.40 19.47
N ASP A 114 -19.16 -32.38 19.78
CA ASP A 114 -18.62 -32.35 21.15
C ASP A 114 -17.08 -32.50 21.07
N GLU A 115 -16.35 -31.86 22.01
CA GLU A 115 -14.87 -31.83 22.13
C GLU A 115 -14.05 -30.76 21.38
N ALA A 116 -14.64 -29.70 20.81
CA ALA A 116 -13.90 -28.62 20.13
C ALA A 116 -13.28 -27.53 21.03
N GLY A 117 -13.21 -27.73 22.36
CA GLY A 117 -12.78 -26.70 23.32
C GLY A 117 -11.27 -26.48 23.42
N LEU A 118 -10.45 -27.42 22.92
CA LEU A 118 -8.99 -27.37 23.04
C LEU A 118 -8.28 -27.13 21.70
N GLN A 119 -8.91 -27.42 20.56
CA GLN A 119 -8.28 -27.39 19.23
C GLN A 119 -8.32 -26.00 18.56
N ALA A 120 -9.31 -25.16 18.89
CA ALA A 120 -9.44 -23.81 18.33
C ALA A 120 -8.32 -22.83 18.78
N LYS A 121 -7.68 -23.09 19.94
CA LYS A 121 -6.55 -22.28 20.42
C LYS A 121 -5.24 -22.56 19.67
N THR A 122 -5.08 -23.76 19.12
CA THR A 122 -3.84 -24.20 18.48
C THR A 122 -3.73 -23.69 17.04
N GLU A 123 -4.85 -23.54 16.33
CA GLU A 123 -4.85 -23.05 14.94
C GLU A 123 -4.82 -21.51 14.84
N ALA A 124 -5.43 -20.80 15.80
CA ALA A 124 -5.37 -19.34 15.87
C ALA A 124 -3.97 -18.81 16.23
N GLY A 125 -3.18 -19.60 16.98
CA GLY A 125 -1.77 -19.31 17.24
C GLY A 125 -0.88 -19.42 15.99
N ALA A 126 -1.27 -20.22 15.00
CA ALA A 126 -0.50 -20.45 13.78
C ALA A 126 -0.66 -19.32 12.74
N PHE A 127 -1.78 -18.59 12.76
CA PHE A 127 -2.05 -17.48 11.81
C PHE A 127 -1.22 -16.22 12.08
N CYS A 128 -0.77 -16.03 13.34
CA CYS A 128 0.03 -14.87 13.74
C CYS A 128 1.51 -15.20 13.95
N THR A 129 1.91 -16.47 13.74
CA THR A 129 3.32 -16.86 13.69
C THR A 129 3.84 -16.68 12.27
N PRO A 130 4.82 -15.80 12.03
CA PRO A 130 5.40 -15.62 10.71
C PRO A 130 6.11 -16.91 10.28
N SER A 131 5.72 -17.45 9.13
CA SER A 131 6.47 -18.54 8.49
C SER A 131 7.62 -17.93 7.70
N TYR A 132 8.84 -18.04 8.25
CA TYR A 132 10.03 -17.36 7.70
C TYR A 132 10.55 -17.95 6.38
N PHE A 133 10.13 -19.16 6.02
CA PHE A 133 10.61 -19.83 4.81
C PHE A 133 9.54 -20.70 4.18
N THR A 134 8.77 -20.12 3.25
CA THR A 134 7.81 -20.83 2.39
C THR A 134 8.15 -20.58 0.92
N LEU A 135 8.78 -21.56 0.28
CA LEU A 135 9.05 -21.53 -1.16
C LEU A 135 7.82 -22.11 -1.89
N ASN A 136 6.90 -21.25 -2.30
CA ASN A 136 5.74 -21.60 -3.12
C ASN A 136 5.82 -20.91 -4.49
N THR A 137 5.05 -21.38 -5.47
CA THR A 137 4.86 -20.70 -6.77
C THR A 137 4.35 -19.27 -6.59
N GLN A 138 3.60 -19.00 -5.53
CA GLN A 138 3.13 -17.66 -5.18
C GLN A 138 4.28 -16.70 -4.84
N THR A 139 5.36 -17.20 -4.23
CA THR A 139 6.58 -16.42 -3.94
C THR A 139 7.25 -15.95 -5.23
N ALA A 140 7.13 -16.71 -6.34
CA ALA A 140 7.68 -16.31 -7.64
C ALA A 140 6.98 -15.08 -8.23
N TYR A 141 5.69 -14.86 -7.94
CA TYR A 141 4.97 -13.67 -8.38
C TYR A 141 5.36 -12.40 -7.61
N THR A 142 5.98 -12.53 -6.44
CA THR A 142 6.47 -11.40 -5.64
C THR A 142 7.85 -10.90 -6.11
N ILE A 143 8.66 -11.75 -6.75
CA ILE A 143 10.01 -11.39 -7.23
C ILE A 143 9.99 -10.16 -8.16
N PRO A 144 9.11 -10.06 -9.18
CA PRO A 144 9.04 -8.88 -10.03
C PRO A 144 8.63 -7.62 -9.26
N ILE A 145 7.75 -7.73 -8.27
CA ILE A 145 7.29 -6.61 -7.45
C ILE A 145 8.49 -6.04 -6.66
N MET A 146 9.27 -6.92 -6.03
CA MET A 146 10.48 -6.53 -5.31
C MET A 146 11.53 -5.94 -6.24
N ALA A 147 11.74 -6.55 -7.42
CA ALA A 147 12.67 -6.03 -8.42
C ALA A 147 12.27 -4.63 -8.90
N PHE A 148 10.98 -4.40 -9.19
CA PHE A 148 10.45 -3.12 -9.64
C PHE A 148 10.51 -2.02 -8.58
N ALA A 149 10.37 -2.36 -7.30
CA ALA A 149 10.47 -1.39 -6.20
C ALA A 149 11.85 -0.69 -6.13
N PHE A 150 12.91 -1.32 -6.63
CA PHE A 150 14.26 -0.74 -6.64
C PHE A 150 14.66 -0.10 -7.99
N VAL A 151 13.80 -0.14 -9.00
CA VAL A 151 14.08 0.49 -10.30
C VAL A 151 13.82 1.99 -10.20
N CYS A 152 14.86 2.76 -9.85
CA CYS A 152 14.82 4.23 -9.82
C CYS A 152 15.65 4.90 -10.94
N HIS A 153 16.45 4.14 -11.68
CA HIS A 153 17.40 4.67 -12.68
C HIS A 153 16.80 5.62 -13.73
N PRO A 154 15.58 5.41 -14.26
CA PRO A 154 14.99 6.31 -15.26
C PRO A 154 14.69 7.72 -14.74
N GLU A 155 14.47 7.86 -13.43
CA GLU A 155 14.06 9.13 -12.79
C GLU A 155 15.25 9.95 -12.28
N VAL A 156 16.43 9.34 -12.17
CA VAL A 156 17.67 9.98 -11.69
C VAL A 156 18.12 11.14 -12.61
N LEU A 157 17.92 11.01 -13.93
CA LEU A 157 18.36 12.02 -14.90
C LEU A 157 17.55 13.33 -14.78
N PRO A 158 16.20 13.33 -14.76
CA PRO A 158 15.40 14.51 -14.48
C PRO A 158 15.72 15.16 -13.11
N ILE A 159 15.97 14.36 -12.07
CA ILE A 159 16.34 14.87 -10.74
C ILE A 159 17.71 15.55 -10.79
N TYR A 160 18.67 14.97 -11.51
CA TYR A 160 20.01 15.53 -11.66
C TYR A 160 20.01 16.90 -12.35
N THR A 161 19.14 17.11 -13.33
CA THR A 161 19.07 18.37 -14.09
C THR A 161 18.40 19.51 -13.31
N GLU A 162 17.53 19.20 -12.34
CA GLU A 162 16.83 20.19 -11.50
C GLU A 162 17.61 20.53 -10.21
N LEU A 163 18.67 19.78 -9.89
CA LEU A 163 19.50 20.02 -8.71
C LEU A 163 20.26 21.34 -8.83
N LYS A 164 20.16 22.18 -7.78
CA LYS A 164 20.95 23.40 -7.65
C LYS A 164 22.45 23.06 -7.60
N ASP A 165 23.19 23.49 -8.61
CA ASP A 165 24.61 23.18 -8.85
C ASP A 165 24.90 21.66 -8.95
N PRO A 166 24.57 21.04 -10.10
CA PRO A 166 24.65 19.60 -10.26
C PRO A 166 26.12 19.13 -10.24
N SER A 167 26.42 18.17 -9.37
CA SER A 167 27.73 17.52 -9.34
C SER A 167 27.59 16.04 -8.99
N LYS A 168 28.47 15.21 -9.56
CA LYS A 168 28.45 13.75 -9.37
C LYS A 168 28.54 13.35 -7.88
N ARG A 169 29.40 14.04 -7.11
CA ARG A 169 29.57 13.78 -5.67
C ARG A 169 28.31 14.11 -4.85
N LYS A 170 27.66 15.25 -5.13
CA LYS A 170 26.41 15.62 -4.45
C LYS A 170 25.28 14.64 -4.80
N MET A 171 25.14 14.30 -6.08
CA MET A 171 24.12 13.34 -6.53
C MET A 171 24.31 11.97 -5.88
N GLN A 172 25.54 11.46 -5.79
CA GLN A 172 25.82 10.19 -5.12
C GLN A 172 25.46 10.24 -3.63
N ARG A 173 25.77 11.35 -2.94
CA ARG A 173 25.42 11.52 -1.53
C ARG A 173 23.91 11.55 -1.32
N ILE A 174 23.18 12.28 -2.16
CA ILE A 174 21.72 12.35 -2.12
C ILE A 174 21.11 10.97 -2.42
N SER A 175 21.60 10.30 -3.47
CA SER A 175 21.12 8.96 -3.84
C SER A 175 21.37 7.92 -2.74
N ASN A 176 22.57 7.89 -2.15
CA ASN A 176 22.86 6.98 -1.03
C ASN A 176 21.97 7.26 0.18
N LEU A 177 21.70 8.54 0.48
CA LEU A 177 20.78 8.91 1.56
C LEU A 177 19.35 8.44 1.26
N SER A 178 18.84 8.68 0.05
CA SER A 178 17.50 8.25 -0.35
C SER A 178 17.34 6.72 -0.29
N ILE A 179 18.34 5.96 -0.77
CA ILE A 179 18.34 4.50 -0.70
C ILE A 179 18.33 4.03 0.75
N ALA A 180 19.12 4.65 1.63
CA ALA A 180 19.13 4.32 3.05
C ALA A 180 17.78 4.58 3.74
N VAL A 181 17.14 5.72 3.45
CA VAL A 181 15.81 6.03 4.00
C VAL A 181 14.76 5.03 3.52
N MET A 182 14.72 4.74 2.21
CA MET A 182 13.78 3.77 1.64
C MET A 182 13.99 2.37 2.20
N TYR A 183 15.25 1.95 2.37
CA TYR A 183 15.58 0.65 2.98
C TYR A 183 15.04 0.56 4.40
N VAL A 184 15.24 1.59 5.23
CA VAL A 184 14.71 1.62 6.60
C VAL A 184 13.18 1.58 6.60
N MET A 185 12.52 2.35 5.74
CA MET A 185 11.05 2.34 5.62
C MET A 185 10.51 0.96 5.26
N TYR A 186 11.05 0.33 4.22
CA TYR A 186 10.60 -1.00 3.79
C TYR A 186 10.93 -2.09 4.81
N PHE A 187 12.08 -1.99 5.47
CA PHE A 187 12.44 -2.93 6.54
C PHE A 187 11.47 -2.86 7.71
N LEU A 188 11.13 -1.64 8.17
CA LEU A 188 10.13 -1.46 9.23
C LEU A 188 8.74 -1.94 8.79
N ALA A 189 8.32 -1.65 7.56
CA ALA A 189 7.07 -2.18 7.01
C ALA A 189 7.05 -3.71 6.99
N ALA A 190 8.16 -4.36 6.61
CA ALA A 190 8.26 -5.81 6.60
C ALA A 190 8.27 -6.46 7.99
N LEU A 191 8.77 -5.76 9.01
CA LEU A 191 8.79 -6.26 10.39
C LEU A 191 7.45 -6.11 11.10
N PHE A 192 6.74 -5.00 10.87
CA PHE A 192 5.56 -4.62 11.65
C PHE A 192 4.24 -4.69 10.89
N GLY A 193 4.28 -4.68 9.56
CA GLY A 193 3.13 -4.86 8.69
C GLY A 193 2.63 -6.29 8.60
#